data_AF-A0A0N0D3J6-F1
#
_entry.id   AF-A0A0N0D3J6-F1
#
_cell.length_a   1.000
_cell.length_b   1.000
_cell.length_c   1.000
_cell.angle_alpha   90.00
_cell.angle_beta   90.00
_cell.angle_gamma   90.00
#
_symmetry.space_group_name_H-M   'P 1'
#
loop_
_entity.id
_entity.type
_entity.pdbx_description
1 polymer ?
#
loop_
_entity_poly.entity_id
_entity_poly.type
_entity_poly.pdbx_seq_one_letter_code
_entity_poly.pdbx_strand_id
1 'polypeptide(L)'
;PITNNYNQILAYVANISPTGYIVISNNFNINPIIAFSNNCKFDFTNNNKLLDFIKYDIQTRKRELKSLTKSDIIKINNQWNMLTTKESVENISQNYLKYEESYGPFLSTNWHQRFPYNKYCPIDIEQDKQSVVGCVST
;
A
#
# COMPACT_ATOMS: atom_id res chain seq x y z
N PRO A 1 12.23 4.68 5.19
CA PRO A 1 11.00 4.67 6.03
C PRO A 1 9.99 5.67 5.45
N ILE A 2 8.69 5.44 5.65
CA ILE A 2 7.65 6.40 5.30
C ILE A 2 7.43 7.32 6.49
N THR A 3 7.54 8.64 6.30
CA THR A 3 7.37 9.66 7.33
C THR A 3 6.22 10.62 7.03
N ASN A 4 5.70 11.25 8.07
CA ASN A 4 4.78 12.39 7.92
C ASN A 4 5.55 13.73 7.83
N ASN A 5 4.80 14.83 7.70
CA ASN A 5 5.36 16.18 7.59
C ASN A 5 6.12 16.65 8.85
N TYR A 6 5.94 15.96 9.98
CA TYR A 6 6.65 16.22 11.24
C TYR A 6 7.86 15.28 11.43
N ASN A 7 8.27 14.59 10.37
CA ASN A 7 9.35 13.60 10.37
C ASN A 7 9.12 12.40 11.32
N GLN A 8 7.88 12.16 11.73
CA GLN A 8 7.52 10.97 12.49
C GLN A 8 7.40 9.79 11.53
N ILE A 9 7.99 8.67 11.90
CA ILE A 9 7.85 7.43 11.15
C ILE A 9 6.37 7.01 11.18
N LEU A 10 5.87 6.51 10.07
CA LEU A 10 4.54 5.91 9.93
C LEU A 10 4.63 4.42 9.59
N ALA A 11 5.58 4.06 8.72
CA ALA A 11 5.79 2.69 8.27
C ALA A 11 7.23 2.47 7.80
N TYR A 12 7.61 1.20 7.74
CA TYR A 12 8.84 0.73 7.11
C TYR A 12 8.52 0.04 5.79
N VAL A 13 9.48 0.05 4.87
CA VAL A 13 9.34 -0.64 3.59
C VAL A 13 10.50 -1.61 3.48
N ALA A 14 10.20 -2.89 3.39
CA ALA A 14 11.17 -3.95 3.13
C ALA A 14 11.09 -4.32 1.65
N ASN A 15 12.21 -4.21 0.93
CA ASN A 15 12.29 -4.64 -0.46
C ASN A 15 12.53 -6.15 -0.52
N ILE A 16 11.83 -6.84 -1.41
CA ILE A 16 11.99 -8.27 -1.66
C ILE A 16 12.92 -8.46 -2.86
N SER A 17 13.84 -9.42 -2.75
CA SER A 17 14.67 -9.87 -3.87
C SER A 17 13.98 -11.06 -4.58
N PRO A 18 13.88 -11.08 -5.93
CA PRO A 18 14.49 -10.16 -6.89
C PRO A 18 13.72 -8.86 -7.12
N THR A 19 12.39 -8.87 -6.92
CA THR A 19 11.51 -7.70 -7.06
C THR A 19 10.35 -7.82 -6.08
N GLY A 20 9.86 -6.69 -5.59
CA GLY A 20 8.72 -6.61 -4.68
C GLY A 20 9.01 -5.72 -3.47
N TYR A 21 7.99 -5.48 -2.68
CA TYR A 21 8.12 -4.79 -1.40
C TYR A 21 7.01 -5.19 -0.44
N ILE A 22 7.24 -4.93 0.84
CA ILE A 22 6.27 -5.01 1.93
C ILE A 22 6.31 -3.71 2.72
N VAL A 23 5.16 -3.07 2.91
CA VAL A 23 4.99 -1.89 3.77
C VAL A 23 4.47 -2.36 5.12
N ILE A 24 5.25 -2.11 6.16
CA ILE A 24 5.01 -2.58 7.53
C ILE A 24 4.67 -1.38 8.43
N SER A 25 3.54 -1.44 9.12
CA SER A 25 3.13 -0.44 10.11
C SER A 25 4.18 -0.30 11.22
N ASN A 26 4.41 0.93 11.70
CA ASN A 26 5.24 1.14 12.88
C ASN A 26 4.47 1.12 14.22
N ASN A 27 3.17 0.83 14.18
CA ASN A 27 2.28 0.84 15.33
C ASN A 27 1.58 -0.51 15.47
N PHE A 28 1.77 -1.15 16.63
CA PHE A 28 1.19 -2.46 16.95
C PHE A 28 -0.34 -2.44 17.11
N ASN A 29 -0.94 -1.27 17.30
CA ASN A 29 -2.40 -1.10 17.32
C ASN A 29 -3.01 -0.90 15.92
N ILE A 30 -2.20 -1.00 14.87
CA ILE A 30 -2.60 -0.96 13.47
C ILE A 30 -2.14 -2.28 12.82
N ASN A 31 -2.84 -2.74 11.78
CA ASN A 31 -2.47 -3.95 11.05
C ASN A 31 -0.98 -3.92 10.63
N PRO A 32 -0.26 -5.05 10.77
CA PRO A 32 1.18 -5.11 10.51
C PRO A 32 1.54 -4.82 9.07
N ILE A 33 0.83 -5.42 8.10
CA ILE A 33 1.08 -5.23 6.67
C ILE A 33 0.04 -4.26 6.11
N ILE A 34 0.50 -3.12 5.60
CA ILE A 34 -0.36 -2.08 5.03
C ILE A 34 -0.53 -2.26 3.52
N ALA A 35 0.56 -2.62 2.84
CA ALA A 35 0.58 -2.85 1.39
C ALA A 35 1.75 -3.76 1.04
N PHE A 36 1.65 -4.47 -0.08
CA PHE A 36 2.75 -5.26 -0.63
C PHE A 36 2.63 -5.33 -2.15
N SER A 37 3.74 -5.68 -2.80
CA SER A 37 3.77 -6.09 -4.21
C SER A 37 4.84 -7.16 -4.40
N ASN A 38 4.57 -8.11 -5.29
CA ASN A 38 5.51 -9.16 -5.69
C ASN A 38 6.27 -8.83 -6.99
N ASN A 39 5.90 -7.78 -7.71
CA ASN A 39 6.35 -7.55 -9.09
C ASN A 39 6.86 -6.13 -9.36
N CYS A 40 6.78 -5.21 -8.40
CA CYS A 40 7.32 -3.86 -8.56
C CYS A 40 8.13 -3.39 -7.34
N LYS A 41 8.96 -2.37 -7.54
CA LYS A 41 9.71 -1.71 -6.47
C LYS A 41 8.87 -0.58 -5.89
N PHE A 42 9.03 -0.32 -4.60
CA PHE A 42 8.36 0.81 -3.97
C PHE A 42 9.01 2.13 -4.41
N ASP A 43 8.21 3.06 -4.89
CA ASP A 43 8.66 4.41 -5.25
C ASP A 43 8.51 5.37 -4.06
N PHE A 44 9.59 6.02 -3.64
CA PHE A 44 9.58 7.01 -2.56
C PHE A 44 9.42 8.45 -3.05
N THR A 45 9.28 8.68 -4.37
CA THR A 45 9.10 10.03 -4.91
C THR A 45 7.76 10.63 -4.50
N ASN A 46 7.70 11.96 -4.41
CA ASN A 46 6.48 12.69 -4.08
C ASN A 46 5.37 12.59 -5.15
N ASN A 47 5.66 12.00 -6.31
CA ASN A 47 4.67 11.76 -7.35
C ASN A 47 3.96 10.40 -7.19
N ASN A 48 4.38 9.58 -6.23
CA ASN A 48 3.75 8.30 -5.96
C ASN A 48 2.42 8.47 -5.20
N LYS A 49 1.30 8.32 -5.90
CA LYS A 49 -0.04 8.37 -5.27
C LYS A 49 -0.29 7.28 -4.24
N LEU A 50 0.34 6.10 -4.40
CA LEU A 50 0.27 5.05 -3.38
C LEU A 50 0.94 5.51 -2.09
N LEU A 51 2.05 6.23 -2.17
CA LEU A 51 2.72 6.79 -0.98
C LEU A 51 1.80 7.78 -0.25
N ASP A 52 1.10 8.64 -0.98
CA ASP A 52 0.09 9.56 -0.42
C ASP A 52 -1.03 8.79 0.27
N PHE A 53 -1.57 7.74 -0.38
CA PHE A 53 -2.61 6.88 0.18
C PHE A 53 -2.15 6.17 1.45
N ILE A 54 -0.95 5.59 1.48
CA ILE A 54 -0.41 4.90 2.66
C ILE A 54 -0.26 5.89 3.82
N LYS A 55 0.27 7.10 3.56
CA LYS A 55 0.39 8.14 4.60
C LYS A 55 -0.99 8.51 5.16
N TYR A 56 -1.98 8.71 4.30
CA TYR A 56 -3.33 9.07 4.72
C TYR A 56 -4.03 7.93 5.48
N ASP A 57 -3.91 6.68 5.00
CA ASP A 57 -4.49 5.49 5.61
C ASP A 57 -3.97 5.29 7.03
N ILE A 58 -2.64 5.24 7.22
CA ILE A 58 -2.04 5.04 8.54
C ILE A 58 -2.43 6.17 9.50
N GLN A 59 -2.41 7.42 9.03
CA GLN A 59 -2.82 8.56 9.87
C GLN A 59 -4.29 8.48 10.27
N THR A 60 -5.16 8.05 9.36
CA THR A 60 -6.60 7.90 9.63
C THR A 60 -6.83 6.77 10.63
N ARG A 61 -6.21 5.61 10.43
CA ARG A 61 -6.25 4.50 11.41
C ARG A 61 -5.76 4.93 12.79
N LYS A 62 -4.71 5.76 12.85
CA LYS A 62 -4.19 6.31 14.11
C LYS A 62 -5.20 7.22 14.82
N ARG A 63 -5.97 8.02 14.08
CA ARG A 63 -7.05 8.86 14.65
C ARG A 63 -8.19 8.01 15.20
N GLU A 64 -8.52 6.93 14.50
CA GLU A 64 -9.64 6.04 14.83
C GLU A 64 -9.30 4.92 15.83
N LEU A 65 -8.11 4.93 16.44
CA LEU A 65 -7.72 3.89 17.42
C LEU A 65 -8.68 3.78 18.60
N LYS A 66 -9.28 4.90 19.02
CA LYS A 66 -10.25 4.94 20.12
C LYS A 66 -11.60 4.34 19.74
N SER A 67 -11.89 4.27 18.44
CA SER A 67 -13.12 3.73 17.86
C SER A 67 -13.05 2.21 17.65
N LEU A 68 -11.87 1.60 17.88
CA LEU A 68 -11.68 0.16 17.70
C LEU A 68 -12.49 -0.65 18.72
N THR A 69 -13.14 -1.70 18.23
CA THR A 69 -13.81 -2.66 19.09
C THR A 69 -12.81 -3.65 19.68
N LYS A 70 -13.21 -4.39 20.73
CA LYS A 70 -12.38 -5.47 21.29
C LYS A 70 -12.01 -6.52 20.24
N SER A 71 -12.92 -6.84 19.32
CA SER A 71 -12.66 -7.83 18.27
C SER A 71 -11.64 -7.32 17.25
N ASP A 72 -11.64 -6.02 16.92
CA ASP A 72 -10.62 -5.42 16.06
C ASP A 72 -9.23 -5.51 16.69
N ILE A 73 -9.13 -5.18 17.98
CA ILE A 73 -7.88 -5.28 18.74
C ILE A 73 -7.37 -6.72 18.76
N ILE A 74 -8.24 -7.69 19.03
CA ILE A 74 -7.87 -9.12 19.02
C ILE A 74 -7.37 -9.54 17.63
N LYS A 75 -8.06 -9.13 16.55
CA LYS A 75 -7.63 -9.42 15.18
C LYS A 75 -6.25 -8.84 14.86
N ILE A 76 -6.01 -7.59 15.20
CA ILE A 76 -4.73 -6.92 14.97
C ILE A 76 -3.61 -7.61 15.75
N ASN A 77 -3.83 -7.90 17.04
CA ASN A 77 -2.88 -8.63 17.87
C ASN A 77 -2.57 -10.02 17.31
N ASN A 78 -3.58 -10.74 16.84
CA ASN A 78 -3.40 -12.05 16.21
C ASN A 78 -2.55 -11.96 14.93
N GLN A 79 -2.75 -10.93 14.11
CA GLN A 79 -1.92 -10.71 12.92
C GLN A 79 -0.45 -10.43 13.29
N TRP A 80 -0.21 -9.61 14.31
CA TRP A 80 1.15 -9.35 14.80
C TRP A 80 1.80 -10.61 15.38
N ASN A 81 1.09 -11.36 16.22
CA ASN A 81 1.57 -12.61 16.79
C ASN A 81 1.92 -13.62 15.68
N MET A 82 1.05 -13.76 14.68
CA MET A 82 1.27 -14.65 13.55
C MET A 82 2.56 -14.34 12.78
N LEU A 83 2.95 -13.06 12.68
CA LEU A 83 4.16 -12.65 11.95
C LEU A 83 5.43 -12.61 12.81
N THR A 84 5.32 -12.73 14.14
CA THR A 84 6.44 -12.53 15.08
C THR A 84 6.80 -13.75 15.89
N THR A 85 5.90 -14.73 16.07
CA THR A 85 6.21 -15.98 16.78
C THR A 85 6.83 -17.02 15.84
N LYS A 86 7.79 -17.82 16.32
CA LYS A 86 8.43 -18.87 15.49
C LYS A 86 7.50 -20.04 15.19
N GLU A 87 6.62 -20.37 16.14
CA GLU A 87 5.70 -21.50 16.08
C GLU A 87 4.58 -21.30 15.05
N SER A 88 4.28 -20.05 14.67
CA SER A 88 3.32 -19.74 13.62
C SER A 88 3.89 -20.02 12.23
N VAL A 89 5.18 -19.79 11.98
CA VAL A 89 5.79 -19.97 10.64
C VAL A 89 5.72 -21.42 10.17
N GLU A 90 5.91 -22.38 11.08
CA GLU A 90 5.81 -23.81 10.78
C GLU A 90 4.35 -24.27 10.59
N ASN A 91 3.41 -23.73 11.38
CA ASN A 91 1.98 -24.07 11.32
C ASN A 91 1.18 -23.32 10.22
N ILE A 92 1.66 -22.18 9.72
CA ILE A 92 1.05 -21.43 8.60
C ILE A 92 0.99 -22.31 7.34
N SER A 93 1.96 -23.21 7.16
CA SER A 93 2.05 -24.08 5.99
C SER A 93 0.89 -25.06 5.81
N GLN A 94 0.16 -25.43 6.88
CA GLN A 94 -0.86 -26.49 6.81
C GLN A 94 -2.30 -25.97 6.78
N ASN A 95 -2.61 -24.85 7.43
CA ASN A 95 -3.98 -24.31 7.51
C ASN A 95 -4.27 -23.16 6.53
N TYR A 96 -3.25 -22.48 5.98
CA TYR A 96 -3.42 -21.37 5.01
C TYR A 96 -3.35 -21.82 3.54
N LEU A 97 -3.11 -23.10 3.25
CA LEU A 97 -3.28 -23.66 1.90
C LEU A 97 -4.75 -23.85 1.51
N LYS A 98 -5.70 -23.39 2.34
CA LYS A 98 -7.01 -22.99 1.83
C LYS A 98 -6.78 -21.72 1.03
N TYR A 99 -6.37 -21.89 -0.22
CA TYR A 99 -6.26 -20.83 -1.21
C TYR A 99 -7.54 -19.98 -1.10
N GLU A 100 -7.43 -18.77 -0.57
CA GLU A 100 -8.31 -17.72 -1.04
C GLU A 100 -7.96 -17.61 -2.52
N GLU A 101 -8.83 -18.12 -3.38
CA GLU A 101 -8.65 -18.03 -4.82
C GLU A 101 -8.51 -16.54 -5.16
N SER A 102 -7.27 -16.13 -5.38
CA SER A 102 -6.97 -14.78 -5.83
C SER A 102 -7.26 -14.76 -7.32
N TYR A 103 -8.43 -14.26 -7.67
CA TYR A 103 -8.83 -14.09 -9.06
C TYR A 103 -8.25 -12.76 -9.59
N GLY A 104 -7.19 -12.85 -10.38
CA GLY A 104 -6.61 -11.69 -11.08
C GLY A 104 -5.09 -11.74 -11.21
N PRO A 105 -4.47 -10.65 -11.72
CA PRO A 105 -5.11 -9.44 -12.25
C PRO A 105 -5.83 -9.70 -13.58
N PHE A 106 -7.03 -9.12 -13.74
CA PHE A 106 -7.80 -9.24 -15.00
C PHE A 106 -7.36 -8.28 -16.10
N LEU A 107 -6.62 -7.23 -15.72
CA LEU A 107 -6.08 -6.24 -16.64
C LEU A 107 -4.61 -6.56 -16.92
N SER A 108 -4.25 -6.51 -18.20
CA SER A 108 -2.86 -6.61 -18.68
C SER A 108 -2.31 -5.26 -19.15
N THR A 109 -3.13 -4.21 -19.13
CA THR A 109 -2.77 -2.86 -19.57
C THR A 109 -2.03 -2.09 -18.49
N ASN A 110 -1.04 -1.31 -18.91
CA ASN A 110 -0.30 -0.37 -18.05
C ASN A 110 -0.61 1.06 -18.51
N TRP A 111 -1.83 1.53 -18.25
CA TRP A 111 -2.26 2.88 -18.61
C TRP A 111 -1.51 3.96 -17.83
N HIS A 112 -1.41 5.15 -18.42
CA HIS A 112 -0.69 6.29 -17.85
C HIS A 112 -1.46 7.59 -18.10
N GLN A 113 -1.17 8.64 -17.33
CA GLN A 113 -1.89 9.92 -17.46
C GLN A 113 -1.37 10.86 -18.56
N ARG A 114 -0.30 10.46 -19.26
CA ARG A 114 0.42 11.28 -20.24
C ARG A 114 0.32 10.65 -21.62
N PHE A 115 1.09 11.16 -22.58
CA PHE A 115 1.12 10.64 -23.93
C PHE A 115 1.40 9.11 -23.92
N PRO A 116 0.69 8.30 -24.70
CA PRO A 116 -0.29 8.67 -25.73
C PRO A 116 -1.72 8.92 -25.22
N TYR A 117 -2.02 8.59 -23.96
CA TYR A 117 -3.38 8.61 -23.41
C TYR A 117 -3.98 10.02 -23.33
N ASN A 118 -3.16 11.04 -23.11
CA ASN A 118 -3.61 12.43 -23.04
C ASN A 118 -3.63 13.19 -24.36
N LYS A 119 -3.45 12.51 -25.51
CA LYS A 119 -3.31 13.15 -26.84
C LYS A 119 -4.46 14.11 -27.19
N TYR A 120 -5.67 13.83 -26.70
CA TYR A 120 -6.88 14.64 -26.99
C TYR A 120 -7.35 15.50 -25.81
N CYS A 121 -6.58 15.58 -24.73
CA CYS A 121 -6.86 16.53 -23.66
C CYS A 121 -6.68 17.99 -24.14
N PRO A 122 -7.15 18.98 -23.38
CA PRO A 122 -6.83 20.39 -23.68
C PRO A 122 -5.34 20.69 -23.50
N ILE A 123 -4.81 21.62 -24.28
CA ILE A 123 -3.49 22.22 -24.04
C ILE A 123 -3.66 23.27 -22.93
N ASP A 124 -2.85 23.17 -21.88
CA ASP A 124 -2.67 24.24 -20.90
C ASP A 124 -1.89 25.37 -21.58
N ILE A 125 -2.58 26.50 -21.82
CA ILE A 125 -2.05 27.65 -22.55
C ILE A 125 -0.93 28.34 -21.76
N GLU A 126 -0.96 28.30 -20.42
CA GLU A 126 0.07 28.93 -19.59
C GLU A 126 1.39 28.14 -19.61
N GLN A 127 1.29 26.81 -19.73
CA GLN A 127 2.44 25.91 -19.70
C GLN A 127 2.88 25.41 -21.08
N ASP A 128 2.11 25.75 -22.12
CA ASP A 128 2.20 25.22 -23.49
C ASP A 128 2.37 23.69 -23.51
N LYS A 129 1.57 23.00 -22.68
CA LYS A 129 1.67 21.56 -22.45
C LYS A 129 0.32 20.89 -22.44
N GLN A 130 0.29 19.67 -22.97
CA GLN A 130 -0.89 18.81 -22.95
C GLN A 130 -1.31 18.47 -21.52
N SER A 131 -2.56 18.76 -21.14
CA SER A 131 -3.11 18.39 -19.83
C SER A 131 -3.04 16.88 -19.61
N VAL A 132 -2.93 16.44 -18.36
CA VAL A 132 -3.03 15.00 -18.02
C VAL A 132 -4.47 14.50 -18.13
N VAL A 133 -4.68 13.20 -18.36
CA VAL A 133 -6.05 12.63 -18.43
C VAL A 133 -6.78 12.63 -17.08
N GLY A 134 -6.04 12.65 -15.97
CA GLY A 134 -6.58 12.50 -14.62
C GLY A 134 -6.69 11.04 -14.16
N CYS A 135 -6.52 10.80 -12.86
CA CYS A 135 -6.46 9.44 -12.29
C CYS A 135 -7.78 8.68 -12.34
N VAL A 136 -8.93 9.36 -12.42
CA VAL A 136 -10.24 8.71 -12.53
C VAL A 136 -10.50 8.21 -13.96
N SER A 137 -9.85 8.84 -14.95
CA SER A 137 -9.97 8.48 -16.36
C SER A 137 -8.86 7.54 -16.84
N THR A 138 -7.85 7.29 -16.00
CA THR A 138 -6.80 6.28 -16.22
C THR A 138 -7.24 4.98 -15.60
#